data_AF-A0A1Y0MTP8-F1
#
_entry.id   AF-A0A1Y0MTP8-F1
#
_cell.length_a   1.000
_cell.length_b   1.000
_cell.length_c   1.000
_cell.angle_alpha   90.00
_cell.angle_beta   90.00
_cell.angle_gamma   90.00
#
_symmetry.space_group_name_H-M   'P 1'
#
loop_
_entity.id
_entity.type
_entity.pdbx_description
1 polymer ?
#
loop_
_entity_poly.entity_id
_entity_poly.type
_entity_poly.pdbx_seq_one_letter_code
_entity_poly.pdbx_strand_id
1 'polypeptide(L)'
;MKRSILFICSVLLWYSCSDDDKAIDIVTEEIEYGAVVRTLQFNNAEFNVGDPDSVFSVDIEVQDELDGDLLEAVDLMVSFVDNTPAGGDFSTTEASLGSLLPEDFGLGANGFPKITLNYSQAAMAAAVGVSLENISCSDQFLLRTVIRLTDGRSFTTGTASSIILAYETFFSSPYCYTINVVEPIDEELFTGDYVMTSIIDGPLGPTFNESGTLVSVEKASHSNTVRQVRLKHILSHPSNEQPRIYEFSIVCDQVVFRKNQLSSVIGQCTFSTSSPILLGPGEENAPANILDDSVFEVWFVEGYLGFDGRCGFGTAPSRIRFTKQ
;
A
#
# COMPACT_ATOMS: atom_id res chain seq x y z
N MET A 1 16.85 -24.49 -78.12
CA MET A 1 17.23 -24.05 -76.74
C MET A 1 16.60 -22.70 -76.48
N LYS A 2 16.20 -22.43 -75.23
CA LYS A 2 15.28 -21.39 -74.70
C LYS A 2 13.81 -21.81 -74.68
N ARG A 3 13.48 -22.45 -73.54
CA ARG A 3 12.15 -22.81 -73.06
C ARG A 3 11.51 -21.63 -72.32
N SER A 4 10.19 -21.59 -72.44
CA SER A 4 9.28 -20.52 -72.10
C SER A 4 9.17 -20.19 -70.61
N ILE A 5 8.67 -18.97 -70.42
CA ILE A 5 8.55 -18.15 -69.23
C ILE A 5 7.63 -18.76 -68.16
N LEU A 6 8.13 -18.59 -66.94
CA LEU A 6 7.55 -18.79 -65.61
C LEU A 6 6.53 -17.68 -65.31
N PHE A 7 5.36 -18.01 -64.78
CA PHE A 7 4.79 -17.53 -63.50
C PHE A 7 3.25 -17.64 -63.55
N ILE A 8 2.73 -18.53 -62.71
CA ILE A 8 1.33 -18.92 -62.61
C ILE A 8 0.55 -17.86 -61.82
N CYS A 9 -0.64 -17.55 -62.33
CA CYS A 9 -1.66 -16.69 -61.73
C CYS A 9 -1.95 -17.04 -60.27
N SER A 10 -1.84 -16.02 -59.41
CA SER A 10 -2.41 -15.96 -58.07
C SER A 10 -3.94 -16.00 -58.15
N VAL A 11 -4.52 -17.16 -57.83
CA VAL A 11 -5.97 -17.34 -57.63
C VAL A 11 -6.29 -17.07 -56.15
N LEU A 12 -7.16 -16.09 -55.95
CA LEU A 12 -7.88 -15.79 -54.73
C LEU A 12 -8.66 -17.04 -54.26
N LEU A 13 -8.37 -17.53 -53.06
CA LEU A 13 -9.26 -18.41 -52.33
C LEU A 13 -9.65 -17.72 -51.02
N TRP A 14 -10.92 -17.31 -51.00
CA TRP A 14 -11.63 -16.78 -49.85
C TRP A 14 -11.87 -17.92 -48.87
N TYR A 15 -11.24 -17.86 -47.70
CA TYR A 15 -11.74 -18.59 -46.54
C TYR A 15 -12.56 -17.61 -45.70
N SER A 16 -13.85 -17.95 -45.63
CA SER A 16 -14.87 -17.31 -44.81
C SER A 16 -14.43 -17.27 -43.34
N CYS A 17 -14.53 -16.09 -42.73
CA CYS A 17 -14.63 -15.92 -41.29
C CYS A 17 -15.78 -16.80 -40.79
N SER A 18 -15.51 -17.77 -39.92
CA SER A 18 -16.50 -18.24 -38.96
C SER A 18 -16.39 -17.30 -37.75
N ASP A 19 -17.34 -16.36 -37.67
CA ASP A 19 -17.67 -15.69 -36.41
C ASP A 19 -18.21 -16.76 -35.46
N ASP A 20 -17.32 -17.39 -34.71
CA ASP A 20 -17.69 -18.19 -33.55
C ASP A 20 -17.27 -17.39 -32.32
N ASP A 21 -18.28 -16.73 -31.74
CA ASP A 21 -18.44 -16.35 -30.35
C ASP A 21 -17.14 -16.01 -29.60
N LYS A 22 -16.81 -14.72 -29.61
CA LYS A 22 -16.02 -14.17 -28.50
C LYS A 22 -16.78 -14.52 -27.23
N ALA A 23 -16.22 -15.43 -26.44
CA ALA A 23 -16.63 -15.74 -25.08
C ALA A 23 -16.40 -14.54 -24.15
N ILE A 24 -17.04 -13.41 -24.45
CA ILE A 24 -17.12 -12.22 -23.63
C ILE A 24 -18.56 -11.94 -23.18
N ASP A 25 -19.53 -12.71 -23.68
CA ASP A 25 -20.96 -12.55 -23.38
C ASP A 25 -21.48 -13.53 -22.30
N ILE A 26 -20.70 -13.78 -21.25
CA ILE A 26 -21.24 -14.27 -19.96
C ILE A 26 -20.48 -13.60 -18.81
N VAL A 27 -20.76 -12.32 -18.56
CA VAL A 27 -20.74 -11.74 -17.21
C VAL A 27 -21.92 -10.78 -17.08
N THR A 28 -23.11 -11.35 -16.95
CA THR A 28 -24.31 -10.65 -16.45
C THR A 28 -24.81 -11.38 -15.20
N GLU A 29 -23.89 -11.60 -14.26
CA GLU A 29 -24.22 -11.76 -12.84
C GLU A 29 -23.63 -10.53 -12.15
N GLU A 30 -24.50 -9.79 -11.45
CA GLU A 30 -24.28 -8.59 -10.65
C GLU A 30 -22.79 -8.35 -10.25
N ILE A 31 -22.03 -7.64 -11.08
CA ILE A 31 -20.81 -6.99 -10.58
C ILE A 31 -21.30 -5.79 -9.77
N GLU A 32 -21.31 -5.92 -8.45
CA GLU A 32 -21.48 -4.77 -7.56
C GLU A 32 -20.21 -3.91 -7.69
N TYR A 33 -20.31 -2.79 -8.41
CA TYR A 33 -19.23 -1.82 -8.47
C TYR A 33 -19.12 -1.12 -7.12
N GLY A 34 -17.96 -1.23 -6.47
CA GLY A 34 -17.71 -0.57 -5.19
C GLY A 34 -17.30 0.90 -5.34
N ALA A 35 -17.15 1.59 -4.21
CA ALA A 35 -16.47 2.88 -4.14
C ALA A 35 -15.11 2.73 -3.45
N VAL A 36 -14.13 3.55 -3.81
CA VAL A 36 -12.77 3.55 -3.23
C VAL A 36 -12.34 4.97 -2.83
N VAL A 37 -11.51 5.07 -1.77
CA VAL A 37 -10.78 6.28 -1.41
C VAL A 37 -9.35 6.11 -1.87
N ARG A 38 -9.08 6.51 -3.12
CA ARG A 38 -7.75 6.41 -3.70
C ARG A 38 -6.82 7.41 -3.05
N THR A 39 -5.72 6.91 -2.49
CA THR A 39 -4.59 7.72 -2.08
C THR A 39 -3.83 8.17 -3.32
N LEU A 40 -3.71 9.49 -3.52
CA LEU A 40 -2.97 10.05 -4.64
C LEU A 40 -1.50 10.28 -4.28
N GLN A 41 -1.25 10.90 -3.13
CA GLN A 41 0.08 11.16 -2.61
C GLN A 41 0.04 11.48 -1.13
N PHE A 42 1.09 11.10 -0.40
CA PHE A 42 1.36 11.62 0.94
C PHE A 42 2.14 12.91 0.81
N ASN A 43 1.69 13.93 1.52
CA ASN A 43 2.43 15.18 1.70
C ASN A 43 3.26 15.12 3.00
N ASN A 44 2.70 14.47 4.03
CA ASN A 44 3.41 14.00 5.22
C ASN A 44 2.66 12.81 5.84
N ALA A 45 3.36 11.72 6.17
CA ALA A 45 2.76 10.47 6.65
C ALA A 45 2.89 10.23 8.16
N GLU A 46 3.59 11.08 8.90
CA GLU A 46 4.00 10.83 10.29
C GLU A 46 3.87 12.08 11.18
N PHE A 47 3.82 11.88 12.49
CA PHE A 47 3.88 12.96 13.47
C PHE A 47 5.23 12.97 14.18
N ASN A 48 5.78 14.15 14.44
CA ASN A 48 6.94 14.28 15.32
C ASN A 48 6.49 14.23 16.78
N VAL A 49 7.14 13.40 17.59
CA VAL A 49 6.89 13.36 19.04
C VAL A 49 7.18 14.73 19.67
N GLY A 50 6.31 15.16 20.59
CA GLY A 50 6.45 16.45 21.27
C GLY A 50 6.18 17.69 20.40
N ASP A 51 5.68 17.51 19.18
CA ASP A 51 5.26 18.59 18.28
C ASP A 51 3.74 18.49 17.98
N PRO A 52 2.89 19.12 18.80
CA PRO A 52 1.44 19.07 18.64
C PRO A 52 0.95 19.69 17.32
N ASP A 53 1.75 20.55 16.71
CA ASP A 53 1.48 21.21 15.44
C ASP A 53 1.97 20.39 14.24
N SER A 54 2.66 19.25 14.46
CA SER A 54 3.00 18.32 13.40
C SER A 54 1.74 17.84 12.68
N VAL A 55 1.77 17.82 11.35
CA VAL A 55 0.60 17.63 10.49
C VAL A 55 0.71 16.35 9.67
N PHE A 56 -0.28 15.46 9.77
CA PHE A 56 -0.51 14.42 8.79
C PHE A 56 -1.24 15.01 7.59
N SER A 57 -0.74 14.74 6.38
CA SER A 57 -1.39 15.22 5.17
C SER A 57 -1.28 14.24 3.99
N VAL A 58 -2.44 13.98 3.38
CA VAL A 58 -2.59 13.07 2.24
C VAL A 58 -3.63 13.62 1.27
N ASP A 59 -3.32 13.56 -0.03
CA ASP A 59 -4.28 13.85 -1.08
C ASP A 59 -5.07 12.58 -1.40
N ILE A 60 -6.41 12.69 -1.38
CA ILE A 60 -7.31 11.57 -1.68
C ILE A 60 -8.27 11.93 -2.80
N GLU A 61 -8.72 10.90 -3.52
CA GLU A 61 -9.73 10.97 -4.57
C GLU A 61 -10.78 9.88 -4.33
N VAL A 62 -12.06 10.21 -4.46
CA VAL A 62 -13.15 9.22 -4.35
C VAL A 62 -13.55 8.77 -5.75
N GLN A 63 -13.67 7.46 -5.95
CA GLN A 63 -14.17 6.89 -7.20
C GLN A 63 -15.31 5.92 -6.90
N ASP A 64 -16.36 5.96 -7.70
CA ASP A 64 -17.48 5.02 -7.71
C ASP A 64 -17.92 4.75 -9.16
N GLU A 65 -19.00 4.00 -9.35
CA GLU A 65 -19.47 3.61 -10.69
C GLU A 65 -20.09 4.73 -11.52
N LEU A 66 -20.42 5.87 -10.91
CA LEU A 66 -20.90 7.09 -11.55
C LEU A 66 -19.87 8.22 -11.39
N ASP A 67 -18.58 7.87 -11.42
CA ASP A 67 -17.47 8.82 -11.39
C ASP A 67 -17.47 9.78 -10.18
N GLY A 68 -17.96 9.32 -9.03
CA GLY A 68 -18.02 10.09 -7.79
C GLY A 68 -19.39 10.70 -7.50
N ASP A 69 -20.34 10.63 -8.44
CA ASP A 69 -21.68 11.21 -8.28
C ASP A 69 -22.55 10.47 -7.25
N LEU A 70 -22.13 9.28 -6.81
CA LEU A 70 -22.83 8.55 -5.75
C LEU A 70 -22.37 8.95 -4.34
N LEU A 71 -21.30 9.73 -4.19
CA LEU A 71 -20.77 10.11 -2.88
C LEU A 71 -21.83 10.83 -2.02
N GLU A 72 -22.16 10.26 -0.86
CA GLU A 72 -22.95 10.92 0.18
C GLU A 72 -22.06 11.57 1.22
N ALA A 73 -21.05 10.85 1.71
CA ALA A 73 -20.06 11.35 2.66
C ALA A 73 -18.82 10.45 2.74
N VAL A 74 -17.71 11.01 3.22
CA VAL A 74 -16.59 10.23 3.78
C VAL A 74 -16.49 10.53 5.28
N ASP A 75 -16.86 9.57 6.12
CA ASP A 75 -16.70 9.69 7.57
C ASP A 75 -15.25 9.36 7.94
N LEU A 76 -14.66 10.21 8.78
CA LEU A 76 -13.29 10.10 9.24
C LEU A 76 -13.30 9.71 10.70
N MET A 77 -12.69 8.58 10.99
CA MET A 77 -12.67 7.98 12.31
C MET A 77 -11.23 7.76 12.76
N VAL A 78 -10.92 8.14 13.99
CA VAL A 78 -9.55 8.11 14.52
C VAL A 78 -9.49 7.30 15.81
N SER A 79 -8.44 6.51 15.98
CA SER A 79 -8.08 5.88 17.25
C SER A 79 -6.59 6.08 17.52
N PHE A 80 -6.21 6.02 18.79
CA PHE A 80 -4.82 6.04 19.22
C PHE A 80 -4.40 4.66 19.73
N VAL A 81 -3.20 4.23 19.36
CA VAL A 81 -2.59 2.97 19.81
C VAL A 81 -1.30 3.32 20.52
N ASP A 82 -1.27 3.03 21.81
CA ASP A 82 -0.09 3.16 22.66
C ASP A 82 0.78 1.91 22.48
N ASN A 83 1.94 2.08 21.86
CA ASN A 83 2.92 1.01 21.68
C ASN A 83 4.08 1.16 22.67
N THR A 84 4.00 2.13 23.60
CA THR A 84 5.04 2.34 24.59
C THR A 84 4.73 1.59 25.89
N PRO A 85 5.63 0.71 26.35
CA PRO A 85 5.40 -0.06 27.59
C PRO A 85 5.37 0.79 28.87
N ALA A 86 5.76 2.07 28.80
CA ALA A 86 6.00 2.92 29.95
C ALA A 86 4.80 3.84 30.22
N GLY A 87 4.23 3.77 31.42
CA GLY A 87 3.24 4.75 31.89
C GLY A 87 1.77 4.28 31.87
N GLY A 88 1.47 3.14 31.25
CA GLY A 88 0.13 2.59 31.15
C GLY A 88 -0.14 2.09 29.73
N ASP A 89 -1.40 1.78 29.43
CA ASP A 89 -1.89 1.64 28.06
C ASP A 89 -2.91 2.76 27.87
N PHE A 90 -2.57 3.74 27.05
CA PHE A 90 -3.43 4.88 26.72
C PHE A 90 -4.16 4.69 25.38
N SER A 91 -4.14 3.49 24.81
CA SER A 91 -4.89 3.18 23.59
C SER A 91 -6.37 3.51 23.74
N THR A 92 -6.95 4.09 22.70
CA THR A 92 -8.34 4.54 22.72
C THR A 92 -9.20 3.68 21.81
N THR A 93 -10.50 3.67 22.10
CA THR A 93 -11.46 3.29 21.07
C THR A 93 -11.52 4.36 19.99
N GLU A 94 -12.12 4.00 18.87
CA GLU A 94 -12.33 4.91 17.76
C GLU A 94 -13.30 6.04 18.12
N ALA A 95 -13.01 7.26 17.65
CA ALA A 95 -13.83 8.45 17.77
C ALA A 95 -13.98 9.13 16.40
N SER A 96 -15.06 9.88 16.19
CA SER A 96 -15.25 10.62 14.93
C SER A 96 -14.42 11.89 14.91
N LEU A 97 -13.68 12.09 13.82
CA LEU A 97 -12.97 13.34 13.49
C LEU A 97 -13.85 14.29 12.66
N GLY A 98 -14.95 13.77 12.11
CA GLY A 98 -15.91 14.49 11.29
C GLY A 98 -16.33 13.69 10.05
N SER A 99 -17.13 14.33 9.20
CA SER A 99 -17.55 13.79 7.91
C SER A 99 -17.28 14.83 6.83
N LEU A 100 -16.76 14.40 5.69
CA LEU A 100 -16.60 15.20 4.49
C LEU A 100 -17.81 14.98 3.59
N LEU A 101 -18.49 16.05 3.20
CA LEU A 101 -19.62 16.04 2.28
C LEU A 101 -19.15 16.34 0.84
N PRO A 102 -19.96 16.06 -0.20
CA PRO A 102 -19.56 16.30 -1.59
C PRO A 102 -19.09 17.74 -1.86
N GLU A 103 -19.70 18.73 -1.22
CA GLU A 103 -19.30 20.14 -1.34
C GLU A 103 -17.91 20.47 -0.77
N ASP A 104 -17.33 19.62 0.07
CA ASP A 104 -15.97 19.79 0.61
C ASP A 104 -14.90 19.39 -0.41
N PHE A 105 -15.28 18.64 -1.45
CA PHE A 105 -14.35 18.14 -2.47
C PHE A 105 -14.25 19.13 -3.65
N GLY A 106 -13.02 19.30 -4.14
CA GLY A 106 -12.78 19.87 -5.45
C GLY A 106 -12.88 18.80 -6.56
N LEU A 107 -12.79 19.21 -7.81
CA LEU A 107 -12.68 18.28 -8.94
C LEU A 107 -11.20 18.01 -9.26
N GLY A 108 -10.83 16.73 -9.30
CA GLY A 108 -9.54 16.26 -9.77
C GLY A 108 -9.38 16.38 -11.29
N ALA A 109 -8.16 16.16 -11.79
CA ALA A 109 -7.87 16.24 -13.23
C ALA A 109 -8.66 15.23 -14.08
N ASN A 110 -9.10 14.13 -13.46
CA ASN A 110 -9.86 13.07 -14.09
C ASN A 110 -11.38 13.22 -13.90
N GLY A 111 -11.84 14.31 -13.25
CA GLY A 111 -13.26 14.57 -12.99
C GLY A 111 -13.78 14.03 -11.65
N PHE A 112 -13.00 13.23 -10.93
CA PHE A 112 -13.40 12.65 -9.65
C PHE A 112 -13.29 13.65 -8.47
N PRO A 113 -14.11 13.51 -7.41
CA PRO A 113 -13.98 14.28 -6.18
C PRO A 113 -12.60 14.11 -5.52
N LYS A 114 -11.89 15.22 -5.30
CA LYS A 114 -10.55 15.26 -4.70
C LYS A 114 -10.50 16.22 -3.51
N ILE A 115 -9.82 15.84 -2.44
CA ILE A 115 -9.52 16.70 -1.28
C ILE A 115 -8.15 16.35 -0.68
N THR A 116 -7.55 17.30 0.03
CA THR A 116 -6.38 17.05 0.89
C THR A 116 -6.83 16.91 2.33
N LEU A 117 -6.64 15.74 2.92
CA LEU A 117 -6.75 15.57 4.37
C LEU A 117 -5.54 16.25 5.03
N ASN A 118 -5.79 17.00 6.09
CA ASN A 118 -4.77 17.77 6.78
C ASN A 118 -5.16 17.91 8.26
N TYR A 119 -4.51 17.15 9.13
CA TYR A 119 -4.83 17.06 10.55
C TYR A 119 -3.57 17.12 11.40
N SER A 120 -3.55 17.99 12.41
CA SER A 120 -2.46 18.05 13.38
C SER A 120 -2.56 16.93 14.41
N GLN A 121 -1.43 16.61 15.04
CA GLN A 121 -1.37 15.67 16.15
C GLN A 121 -2.32 16.11 17.28
N ALA A 122 -2.35 17.41 17.60
CA ALA A 122 -3.25 17.97 18.60
C ALA A 122 -4.74 17.74 18.28
N ALA A 123 -5.15 17.91 17.01
CA ALA A 123 -6.53 17.71 16.61
C ALA A 123 -6.95 16.24 16.74
N MET A 124 -6.10 15.31 16.29
CA MET A 124 -6.37 13.87 16.42
C MET A 124 -6.36 13.43 17.89
N ALA A 125 -5.41 13.91 18.68
CA ALA A 125 -5.32 13.62 20.11
C ALA A 125 -6.56 14.10 20.88
N ALA A 126 -7.03 15.31 20.59
CA ALA A 126 -8.25 15.86 21.18
C ALA A 126 -9.51 15.06 20.81
N ALA A 127 -9.60 14.57 19.56
CA ALA A 127 -10.75 13.78 19.10
C ALA A 127 -10.88 12.44 19.86
N VAL A 128 -9.76 11.79 20.17
CA VAL A 128 -9.74 10.52 20.92
C VAL A 128 -9.59 10.68 22.43
N GLY A 129 -9.35 11.91 22.91
CA GLY A 129 -9.23 12.23 24.32
C GLY A 129 -7.91 11.79 24.97
N VAL A 130 -6.84 11.60 24.18
CA VAL A 130 -5.50 11.30 24.71
C VAL A 130 -4.75 12.60 25.03
N SER A 131 -4.08 12.66 26.19
CA SER A 131 -3.21 13.78 26.53
C SER A 131 -1.97 13.78 25.64
N LEU A 132 -1.55 14.94 25.16
CA LEU A 132 -0.31 15.07 24.39
C LEU A 132 0.93 14.60 25.18
N GLU A 133 0.90 14.70 26.51
CA GLU A 133 1.97 14.23 27.38
C GLU A 133 2.08 12.70 27.45
N ASN A 134 1.01 11.99 27.05
CA ASN A 134 0.97 10.53 27.00
C ASN A 134 1.31 9.99 25.61
N ILE A 135 1.61 10.87 24.64
CA ILE A 135 2.01 10.45 23.30
C ILE A 135 3.53 10.38 23.25
N SER A 136 4.03 9.20 22.93
CA SER A 136 5.44 8.87 22.87
C SER A 136 5.84 8.40 21.48
N CYS A 137 7.15 8.35 21.24
CA CYS A 137 7.70 7.76 20.03
C CYS A 137 7.28 6.28 19.94
N SER A 138 6.95 5.78 18.74
CA SER A 138 6.39 4.46 18.42
C SER A 138 4.87 4.31 18.55
N ASP A 139 4.19 5.26 19.19
CA ASP A 139 2.73 5.29 19.20
C ASP A 139 2.17 5.58 17.82
N GLN A 140 0.89 5.26 17.63
CA GLN A 140 0.23 5.39 16.33
C GLN A 140 -1.14 6.06 16.44
N PHE A 141 -1.46 6.87 15.46
CA PHE A 141 -2.83 7.22 15.14
C PHE A 141 -3.31 6.38 13.95
N LEU A 142 -4.51 5.81 14.06
CA LEU A 142 -5.17 5.12 12.96
C LEU A 142 -6.31 5.99 12.46
N LEU A 143 -6.22 6.48 11.22
CA LEU A 143 -7.28 7.27 10.58
C LEU A 143 -8.01 6.39 9.56
N ARG A 144 -9.18 5.88 9.95
CA ARG A 144 -10.06 5.07 9.12
C ARG A 144 -11.08 5.94 8.38
N THR A 145 -11.31 5.63 7.12
CA THR A 145 -12.29 6.28 6.25
C THR A 145 -13.46 5.34 6.00
N VAL A 146 -14.69 5.85 6.10
CA VAL A 146 -15.91 5.15 5.68
C VAL A 146 -16.56 5.95 4.57
N ILE A 147 -16.60 5.39 3.36
CA ILE A 147 -17.38 5.98 2.26
C ILE A 147 -18.84 5.59 2.47
N ARG A 148 -19.74 6.56 2.39
CA ARG A 148 -21.19 6.35 2.29
C ARG A 148 -21.67 6.83 0.93
N LEU A 149 -22.49 6.01 0.28
CA LEU A 149 -23.09 6.33 -1.01
C LEU A 149 -24.58 6.63 -0.86
N THR A 150 -25.11 7.45 -1.76
CA THR A 150 -26.52 7.89 -1.78
C THR A 150 -27.52 6.75 -1.94
N ASP A 151 -27.07 5.57 -2.39
CA ASP A 151 -27.87 4.35 -2.50
C ASP A 151 -27.87 3.48 -1.22
N GLY A 152 -27.19 3.94 -0.17
CA GLY A 152 -27.12 3.28 1.14
C GLY A 152 -25.96 2.30 1.32
N ARG A 153 -25.13 2.08 0.30
CA ARG A 153 -23.90 1.26 0.43
C ARG A 153 -22.82 2.01 1.20
N SER A 154 -21.91 1.25 1.81
CA SER A 154 -20.74 1.80 2.49
C SER A 154 -19.50 0.92 2.36
N PHE A 155 -18.32 1.56 2.31
CA PHE A 155 -17.04 0.89 2.08
C PHE A 155 -15.99 1.36 3.10
N THR A 156 -15.27 0.41 3.70
CA THR A 156 -14.25 0.64 4.73
C THR A 156 -13.28 -0.56 4.77
N THR A 157 -12.31 -0.55 5.68
CA THR A 157 -11.46 -1.71 5.98
C THR A 157 -12.24 -3.02 6.11
N GLY A 158 -11.71 -4.10 5.53
CA GLY A 158 -12.30 -5.44 5.61
C GLY A 158 -13.30 -5.78 4.49
N THR A 159 -13.70 -4.80 3.67
CA THR A 159 -14.63 -5.02 2.55
C THR A 159 -13.93 -5.14 1.18
N ALA A 160 -12.61 -5.06 1.14
CA ALA A 160 -11.83 -4.92 -0.08
C ALA A 160 -10.77 -6.02 -0.25
N SER A 161 -10.41 -6.31 -1.50
CA SER A 161 -9.32 -7.23 -1.84
C SER A 161 -7.94 -6.58 -1.71
N SER A 162 -6.87 -7.37 -1.65
CA SER A 162 -5.50 -6.85 -1.55
C SER A 162 -5.10 -5.88 -2.66
N ILE A 163 -5.59 -6.07 -3.90
CA ILE A 163 -5.30 -5.16 -5.02
C ILE A 163 -5.96 -3.79 -4.84
N ILE A 164 -7.07 -3.72 -4.11
CA ILE A 164 -7.74 -2.45 -3.77
C ILE A 164 -6.99 -1.77 -2.63
N LEU A 165 -6.63 -2.55 -1.59
CA LEU A 165 -5.98 -2.04 -0.38
C LEU A 165 -4.56 -1.53 -0.61
N ALA A 166 -3.82 -2.17 -1.52
CA ALA A 166 -2.39 -1.93 -1.64
C ALA A 166 -2.04 -0.58 -2.27
N TYR A 167 -1.02 0.07 -1.72
CA TYR A 167 -0.40 1.26 -2.32
C TYR A 167 0.29 0.92 -3.65
N GLU A 168 0.59 1.94 -4.47
CA GLU A 168 1.21 1.78 -5.80
C GLU A 168 0.37 0.88 -6.74
N THR A 169 -0.96 0.91 -6.58
CA THR A 169 -1.93 0.27 -7.46
C THR A 169 -2.88 1.31 -8.06
N PHE A 170 -3.69 0.91 -9.04
CA PHE A 170 -4.73 1.77 -9.60
C PHE A 170 -5.73 2.24 -8.52
N PHE A 171 -6.06 1.39 -7.56
CA PHE A 171 -7.05 1.73 -6.54
C PHE A 171 -6.43 2.44 -5.33
N SER A 172 -5.28 1.97 -4.84
CA SER A 172 -4.54 2.55 -3.72
C SER A 172 -5.43 3.03 -2.57
N SER A 173 -6.38 2.19 -2.14
CA SER A 173 -7.44 2.54 -1.20
C SER A 173 -7.34 1.69 0.06
N PRO A 174 -6.44 2.06 1.00
CA PRO A 174 -6.20 1.27 2.22
C PRO A 174 -7.37 1.35 3.21
N TYR A 175 -8.27 2.33 3.06
CA TYR A 175 -9.35 2.71 4.00
C TYR A 175 -8.92 3.03 5.44
N CYS A 176 -7.66 2.82 5.81
CA CYS A 176 -7.11 3.19 7.09
C CYS A 176 -5.63 3.56 6.93
N TYR A 177 -5.29 4.79 7.32
CA TYR A 177 -3.93 5.27 7.38
C TYR A 177 -3.36 5.00 8.77
N THR A 178 -2.14 4.45 8.82
CA THR A 178 -1.37 4.35 10.06
C THR A 178 -0.35 5.49 10.08
N ILE A 179 -0.45 6.33 11.09
CA ILE A 179 0.38 7.54 11.25
C ILE A 179 1.28 7.26 12.45
N ASN A 180 2.57 7.01 12.21
CA ASN A 180 3.52 6.76 13.28
C ASN A 180 3.89 8.09 13.97
N VAL A 181 4.06 8.03 15.28
CA VAL A 181 4.73 9.08 16.05
C VAL A 181 6.22 8.75 16.09
N VAL A 182 7.05 9.64 15.54
CA VAL A 182 8.47 9.41 15.28
C VAL A 182 9.35 10.52 15.86
N GLU A 183 10.63 10.22 15.96
CA GLU A 183 11.69 11.22 16.11
C GLU A 183 12.35 11.45 14.76
N PRO A 184 12.57 12.71 14.32
CA PRO A 184 13.34 12.98 13.12
C PRO A 184 14.75 12.40 13.21
N ILE A 185 15.21 11.83 12.10
CA ILE A 185 16.57 11.30 11.91
C ILE A 185 17.30 12.09 10.82
N ASP A 186 18.62 11.94 10.79
CA ASP A 186 19.43 12.45 9.68
C ASP A 186 18.97 11.83 8.35
N GLU A 187 18.91 12.65 7.29
CA GLU A 187 18.42 12.23 5.98
C GLU A 187 19.36 11.23 5.30
N GLU A 188 20.64 11.20 5.68
CA GLU A 188 21.65 10.29 5.15
C GLU A 188 21.63 8.90 5.82
N LEU A 189 21.02 8.79 7.02
CA LEU A 189 20.89 7.50 7.71
C LEU A 189 19.90 6.59 7.00
N PHE A 190 20.21 5.29 6.95
CA PHE A 190 19.46 4.25 6.27
C PHE A 190 19.25 4.55 4.78
N THR A 191 20.23 5.19 4.14
CA THR A 191 20.26 5.48 2.70
C THR A 191 21.60 5.09 2.09
N GLY A 192 21.61 4.86 0.77
CA GLY A 192 22.78 4.47 0.00
C GLY A 192 22.67 3.06 -0.55
N ASP A 193 23.81 2.51 -0.97
CA ASP A 193 23.88 1.19 -1.56
C ASP A 193 24.12 0.11 -0.49
N TYR A 194 23.31 -0.95 -0.54
CA TYR A 194 23.32 -2.04 0.40
C TYR A 194 23.31 -3.37 -0.32
N VAL A 195 24.02 -4.36 0.21
CA VAL A 195 23.79 -5.76 -0.13
C VAL A 195 22.59 -6.26 0.67
N MET A 196 21.52 -6.64 -0.03
CA MET A 196 20.32 -7.23 0.56
C MET A 196 20.48 -8.75 0.66
N THR A 197 20.27 -9.31 1.83
CA THR A 197 20.26 -10.77 2.06
C THR A 197 18.96 -11.22 2.72
N SER A 198 18.45 -12.37 2.30
CA SER A 198 17.34 -13.03 2.99
C SER A 198 17.85 -13.70 4.26
N ILE A 199 17.22 -13.41 5.40
CA ILE A 199 17.52 -13.98 6.72
C ILE A 199 16.49 -15.04 7.08
N ILE A 200 15.22 -14.74 6.82
CA ILE A 200 14.11 -15.70 6.88
C ILE A 200 13.38 -15.59 5.55
N ASP A 201 13.44 -16.68 4.80
CA ASP A 201 12.69 -16.82 3.56
C ASP A 201 11.19 -16.84 3.84
N GLY A 202 10.43 -16.32 2.88
CA GLY A 202 8.98 -16.47 2.86
C GLY A 202 8.55 -17.89 2.52
N PRO A 203 7.22 -18.16 2.55
CA PRO A 203 6.66 -19.48 2.31
C PRO A 203 6.99 -20.08 0.95
N LEU A 204 7.38 -19.24 -0.01
CA LEU A 204 7.66 -19.61 -1.40
C LEU A 204 9.14 -19.40 -1.77
N GLY A 205 10.02 -19.26 -0.78
CA GLY A 205 11.44 -18.96 -0.92
C GLY A 205 11.79 -17.52 -0.53
N PRO A 206 12.98 -17.01 -0.89
CA PRO A 206 13.34 -15.62 -0.65
C PRO A 206 12.27 -14.68 -1.24
N THR A 207 11.72 -13.76 -0.45
CA THR A 207 10.58 -12.92 -0.89
C THR A 207 10.92 -12.05 -2.09
N PHE A 208 12.11 -11.45 -2.10
CA PHE A 208 12.51 -10.45 -3.09
C PHE A 208 13.60 -10.98 -4.03
N ASN A 209 14.38 -10.08 -4.63
CA ASN A 209 15.55 -10.39 -5.45
C ASN A 209 16.44 -11.47 -4.81
N GLU A 210 17.28 -12.12 -5.64
CA GLU A 210 18.25 -13.09 -5.17
C GLU A 210 19.07 -12.55 -3.99
N SER A 211 19.23 -13.37 -2.94
CA SER A 211 20.01 -12.99 -1.76
C SER A 211 21.44 -12.67 -2.15
N GLY A 212 21.96 -11.53 -1.66
CA GLY A 212 23.26 -10.98 -2.06
C GLY A 212 23.19 -9.91 -3.15
N THR A 213 21.99 -9.52 -3.59
CA THR A 213 21.80 -8.45 -4.59
C THR A 213 22.15 -7.08 -4.00
N LEU A 214 22.92 -6.29 -4.75
CA LEU A 214 23.14 -4.86 -4.47
C LEU A 214 21.87 -4.06 -4.80
N VAL A 215 21.37 -3.30 -3.85
CA VAL A 215 20.17 -2.47 -3.97
C VAL A 215 20.45 -1.07 -3.43
N SER A 216 19.71 -0.09 -3.92
CA SER A 216 19.80 1.30 -3.44
C SER A 216 18.59 1.62 -2.58
N VAL A 217 18.84 2.09 -1.36
CA VAL A 217 17.83 2.56 -0.41
C VAL A 217 17.85 4.08 -0.41
N GLU A 218 16.68 4.68 -0.61
CA GLU A 218 16.53 6.13 -0.72
C GLU A 218 15.56 6.63 0.36
N LYS A 219 15.71 7.90 0.77
CA LYS A 219 14.69 8.58 1.57
C LYS A 219 13.44 8.84 0.71
N ALA A 220 12.26 8.53 1.23
CA ALA A 220 11.02 8.88 0.55
C ALA A 220 10.76 10.39 0.68
N SER A 221 10.24 11.03 -0.37
CA SER A 221 10.09 12.49 -0.40
C SER A 221 9.06 13.05 0.57
N HIS A 222 8.16 12.20 1.07
CA HIS A 222 7.01 12.59 1.88
C HIS A 222 7.24 12.42 3.40
N SER A 223 8.47 12.13 3.83
CA SER A 223 8.79 11.94 5.25
C SER A 223 10.30 12.09 5.52
N ASN A 224 10.67 12.37 6.76
CA ASN A 224 12.05 12.35 7.23
C ASN A 224 12.54 10.93 7.62
N THR A 225 11.65 10.04 8.07
CA THR A 225 11.97 8.70 8.59
C THR A 225 11.63 7.55 7.65
N VAL A 226 10.82 7.78 6.61
CA VAL A 226 10.49 6.75 5.61
C VAL A 226 11.65 6.55 4.64
N ARG A 227 11.96 5.28 4.37
CA ARG A 227 12.91 4.83 3.36
C ARG A 227 12.19 3.96 2.35
N GLN A 228 12.69 3.97 1.13
CA GLN A 228 12.14 3.22 0.02
C GLN A 228 13.23 2.46 -0.74
N VAL A 229 12.87 1.29 -1.26
CA VAL A 229 13.77 0.44 -2.05
C VAL A 229 12.99 -0.19 -3.20
N ARG A 230 13.59 -0.26 -4.39
CA ARG A 230 12.97 -0.93 -5.54
C ARG A 230 13.37 -2.39 -5.63
N LEU A 231 12.41 -3.29 -5.43
CA LEU A 231 12.64 -4.74 -5.43
C LEU A 231 11.66 -5.46 -6.37
N LYS A 232 12.06 -6.62 -6.89
CA LYS A 232 11.15 -7.58 -7.49
C LYS A 232 10.79 -8.62 -6.44
N HIS A 233 9.50 -8.94 -6.32
CA HIS A 233 9.13 -10.15 -5.60
C HIS A 233 9.61 -11.37 -6.42
N ILE A 234 10.02 -12.45 -5.78
CA ILE A 234 10.60 -13.62 -6.48
C ILE A 234 9.63 -14.26 -7.47
N LEU A 235 8.33 -14.12 -7.19
CA LEU A 235 7.24 -14.59 -8.06
C LEU A 235 6.80 -13.56 -9.10
N SER A 236 7.34 -12.33 -9.09
CA SER A 236 7.04 -11.34 -10.12
C SER A 236 7.43 -11.89 -11.49
N HIS A 237 6.52 -11.80 -12.46
CA HIS A 237 6.78 -12.33 -13.79
C HIS A 237 7.98 -11.60 -14.43
N PRO A 238 9.14 -12.25 -14.66
CA PRO A 238 10.40 -11.54 -14.94
C PRO A 238 10.37 -10.64 -16.17
N SER A 239 9.56 -10.99 -17.18
CA SER A 239 9.42 -10.23 -18.42
C SER A 239 8.34 -9.15 -18.42
N ASN A 240 7.41 -9.16 -17.45
CA ASN A 240 6.19 -8.35 -17.51
C ASN A 240 6.01 -7.41 -16.32
N GLU A 241 6.72 -7.65 -15.20
CA GLU A 241 6.61 -6.83 -14.00
C GLU A 241 7.92 -6.09 -13.70
N GLN A 242 7.81 -4.77 -13.57
CA GLN A 242 8.90 -3.90 -13.13
C GLN A 242 9.11 -4.05 -11.62
N PRO A 243 10.31 -3.78 -11.09
CA PRO A 243 10.52 -3.67 -9.65
C PRO A 243 9.53 -2.66 -9.04
N ARG A 244 8.94 -3.04 -7.92
CA ARG A 244 8.03 -2.19 -7.15
C ARG A 244 8.80 -1.42 -6.09
N ILE A 245 8.25 -0.29 -5.67
CA ILE A 245 8.73 0.44 -4.51
C ILE A 245 8.18 -0.25 -3.26
N TYR A 246 9.09 -0.58 -2.34
CA TYR A 246 8.74 -1.01 -1.00
C TYR A 246 9.26 -0.01 0.01
N GLU A 247 8.43 0.32 0.99
CA GLU A 247 8.71 1.31 2.02
C GLU A 247 8.75 0.71 3.42
N PHE A 248 9.57 1.32 4.24
CA PHE A 248 9.64 1.09 5.68
C PHE A 248 9.97 2.40 6.39
N SER A 249 9.47 2.55 7.61
CA SER A 249 9.78 3.70 8.48
C SER A 249 10.83 3.31 9.51
N ILE A 250 11.74 4.23 9.79
CA ILE A 250 12.55 4.21 11.01
C ILE A 250 11.73 4.89 12.12
N VAL A 251 11.16 4.09 13.01
CA VAL A 251 10.33 4.56 14.11
C VAL A 251 11.12 4.39 15.39
N CYS A 252 11.83 5.45 15.79
CA CYS A 252 12.66 5.46 16.99
C CYS A 252 13.75 4.38 16.92
N ASP A 253 13.69 3.36 17.77
CA ASP A 253 14.59 2.21 17.84
C ASP A 253 14.08 0.99 17.05
N GLN A 254 13.16 1.20 16.11
CA GLN A 254 12.56 0.13 15.31
C GLN A 254 12.50 0.45 13.81
N VAL A 255 12.58 -0.59 12.99
CA VAL A 255 12.29 -0.54 11.55
C VAL A 255 10.94 -1.20 11.30
N VAL A 256 9.99 -0.42 10.81
CA VAL A 256 8.60 -0.83 10.60
C VAL A 256 8.32 -0.92 9.11
N PHE A 257 8.08 -2.13 8.59
CA PHE A 257 7.67 -2.28 7.20
C PHE A 257 6.26 -1.72 6.98
N ARG A 258 6.07 -0.94 5.91
CA ARG A 258 4.79 -0.28 5.67
C ARG A 258 3.67 -1.29 5.39
N LYS A 259 2.47 -1.02 5.89
CA LYS A 259 1.25 -1.82 5.64
C LYS A 259 0.84 -1.73 4.17
N ASN A 260 0.10 -2.75 3.71
CA ASN A 260 -0.59 -2.77 2.42
C ASN A 260 0.35 -2.60 1.21
N GLN A 261 1.44 -3.37 1.16
CA GLN A 261 2.36 -3.37 0.03
C GLN A 261 2.15 -4.61 -0.82
N LEU A 262 1.90 -4.46 -2.11
CA LEU A 262 1.59 -5.59 -2.97
C LEU A 262 2.86 -6.32 -3.42
N SER A 263 2.87 -7.66 -3.33
CA SER A 263 4.00 -8.45 -3.84
C SER A 263 4.11 -8.42 -5.37
N SER A 264 2.97 -8.58 -6.06
CA SER A 264 2.86 -8.64 -7.52
C SER A 264 1.45 -8.20 -7.95
N VAL A 265 1.29 -7.65 -9.16
CA VAL A 265 -0.05 -7.38 -9.74
C VAL A 265 -0.82 -8.65 -10.09
N ILE A 266 -0.15 -9.80 -10.19
CA ILE A 266 -0.78 -11.07 -10.59
C ILE A 266 -0.84 -12.00 -9.37
N GLY A 267 -2.00 -12.61 -9.13
CA GLY A 267 -2.16 -13.68 -8.15
C GLY A 267 -1.43 -14.95 -8.62
N GLN A 268 -0.38 -15.36 -7.91
CA GLN A 268 0.58 -16.35 -8.40
C GLN A 268 0.21 -17.81 -8.08
N CYS A 269 -0.46 -18.09 -6.97
CA CYS A 269 -0.69 -19.50 -6.59
C CYS A 269 -1.84 -20.18 -7.33
N THR A 270 -2.80 -19.43 -7.88
CA THR A 270 -3.93 -19.99 -8.65
C THR A 270 -4.09 -19.37 -10.04
N PHE A 271 -3.16 -18.51 -10.47
CA PHE A 271 -2.98 -17.93 -11.81
C PHE A 271 -4.18 -17.30 -12.55
N SER A 272 -5.39 -17.20 -11.97
CA SER A 272 -6.49 -16.50 -12.68
C SER A 272 -7.66 -15.95 -11.86
N THR A 273 -7.70 -16.06 -10.52
CA THR A 273 -8.85 -15.55 -9.73
C THR A 273 -8.55 -15.12 -8.29
N SER A 274 -7.28 -15.15 -7.85
CA SER A 274 -6.93 -14.77 -6.48
C SER A 274 -6.43 -13.33 -6.40
N SER A 275 -6.80 -12.64 -5.32
CA SER A 275 -6.18 -11.37 -4.95
C SER A 275 -4.68 -11.63 -4.68
N PRO A 276 -3.75 -10.76 -5.12
CA PRO A 276 -2.33 -11.03 -4.95
C PRO A 276 -1.90 -11.07 -3.49
N ILE A 277 -0.68 -11.57 -3.23
CA ILE A 277 -0.14 -11.61 -1.86
C ILE A 277 0.04 -10.18 -1.36
N LEU A 278 -0.55 -9.87 -0.22
CA LEU A 278 -0.37 -8.60 0.46
C LEU A 278 0.77 -8.74 1.47
N LEU A 279 1.67 -7.77 1.47
CA LEU A 279 2.76 -7.65 2.43
C LEU A 279 2.41 -6.56 3.45
N GLY A 280 2.90 -6.74 4.68
CA GLY A 280 2.70 -5.80 5.77
C GLY A 280 3.74 -5.95 6.87
N PRO A 281 3.69 -5.12 7.92
CA PRO A 281 4.63 -5.17 9.03
C PRO A 281 4.69 -6.55 9.69
N GLY A 282 5.84 -6.87 10.27
CA GLY A 282 5.99 -8.01 11.16
C GLY A 282 5.05 -7.92 12.37
N GLU A 283 4.78 -9.05 13.01
CA GLU A 283 4.17 -9.04 14.36
C GLU A 283 5.07 -8.32 15.37
N GLU A 284 6.38 -8.43 15.15
CA GLU A 284 7.42 -7.66 15.81
C GLU A 284 8.18 -6.85 14.75
N ASN A 285 8.67 -5.67 15.12
CA ASN A 285 9.50 -4.83 14.28
C ASN A 285 10.99 -5.17 14.49
N ALA A 286 11.79 -4.98 13.44
CA ALA A 286 13.24 -5.15 13.59
C ALA A 286 13.80 -4.01 14.45
N PRO A 287 14.82 -4.25 15.30
CA PRO A 287 15.47 -3.16 16.02
C PRO A 287 16.25 -2.26 15.05
N ALA A 288 16.24 -0.95 15.31
CA ALA A 288 17.01 0.06 14.61
C ALA A 288 18.07 0.68 15.55
N ASN A 289 19.28 0.90 15.03
CA ASN A 289 20.29 1.72 15.69
C ASN A 289 20.43 3.03 14.92
N ILE A 290 19.84 4.11 15.43
CA ILE A 290 19.88 5.43 14.78
C ILE A 290 21.29 6.05 14.71
N LEU A 291 22.29 5.44 15.34
CA LEU A 291 23.68 5.88 15.30
C LEU A 291 24.54 5.06 14.33
N ASP A 292 24.02 3.94 13.81
CA ASP A 292 24.76 3.04 12.94
C ASP A 292 23.79 2.29 12.01
N ASP A 293 23.83 2.69 10.74
CA ASP A 293 23.06 2.07 9.66
C ASP A 293 23.92 1.14 8.79
N SER A 294 25.10 0.73 9.24
CA SER A 294 25.98 -0.18 8.50
C SER A 294 25.34 -1.54 8.25
N VAL A 295 24.51 -2.01 9.20
CA VAL A 295 23.69 -3.21 9.08
C VAL A 295 22.36 -2.97 9.76
N PHE A 296 21.26 -3.22 9.06
CA PHE A 296 19.92 -3.24 9.64
C PHE A 296 19.04 -4.30 8.98
N GLU A 297 17.94 -4.64 9.65
CA GLU A 297 16.97 -5.60 9.15
C GLU A 297 15.61 -4.96 8.93
N VAL A 298 14.82 -5.54 8.04
CA VAL A 298 13.42 -5.21 7.83
C VAL A 298 12.62 -6.49 8.00
N TRP A 299 11.71 -6.50 8.97
CA TRP A 299 10.84 -7.63 9.27
C TRP A 299 9.43 -7.33 8.78
N PHE A 300 8.86 -8.29 8.08
CA PHE A 300 7.53 -8.15 7.47
C PHE A 300 6.85 -9.52 7.41
N VAL A 301 5.58 -9.52 7.02
CA VAL A 301 4.83 -10.74 6.76
C VAL A 301 4.36 -10.80 5.31
N GLU A 302 4.34 -12.00 4.76
CA GLU A 302 3.57 -12.35 3.57
C GLU A 302 2.18 -12.85 3.98
N GLY A 303 1.16 -12.57 3.17
CA GLY A 303 -0.21 -12.93 3.53
C GLY A 303 -0.84 -12.02 4.56
N TYR A 304 -0.44 -10.74 4.58
CA TYR A 304 -0.99 -9.72 5.46
C TYR A 304 -2.53 -9.63 5.31
N LEU A 305 -3.25 -9.51 6.43
CA LEU A 305 -4.72 -9.55 6.49
C LEU A 305 -5.33 -10.84 5.89
N GLY A 306 -4.56 -11.92 5.81
CA GLY A 306 -4.98 -13.19 5.23
C GLY A 306 -4.94 -13.25 3.69
N PHE A 307 -4.43 -12.20 3.02
CA PHE A 307 -4.28 -12.20 1.57
C PHE A 307 -3.00 -12.92 1.14
N ASP A 308 -3.02 -14.25 1.25
CA ASP A 308 -1.90 -15.13 0.94
C ASP A 308 -1.85 -15.57 -0.54
N GLY A 309 -2.55 -14.88 -1.44
CA GLY A 309 -2.61 -15.25 -2.85
C GLY A 309 -3.37 -16.54 -3.16
N ARG A 310 -4.11 -17.10 -2.17
CA ARG A 310 -4.66 -18.47 -2.16
C ARG A 310 -3.60 -19.56 -2.22
N CYS A 311 -2.43 -19.29 -1.65
CA CYS A 311 -1.35 -20.27 -1.54
C CYS A 311 -1.58 -21.26 -0.38
N GLY A 312 -2.43 -20.90 0.60
CA GLY A 312 -2.79 -21.77 1.73
C GLY A 312 -1.80 -21.75 2.89
N PHE A 313 -0.90 -20.77 2.94
CA PHE A 313 0.07 -20.61 4.04
C PHE A 313 -0.42 -19.60 5.09
N GLY A 314 -1.50 -18.85 4.84
CA GLY A 314 -1.98 -17.84 5.77
C GLY A 314 -1.04 -16.63 5.87
N THR A 315 -0.75 -16.17 7.08
CA THR A 315 0.24 -15.11 7.32
C THR A 315 1.55 -15.73 7.79
N ALA A 316 2.67 -15.37 7.16
CA ALA A 316 3.98 -15.94 7.46
C ALA A 316 5.07 -14.88 7.52
N PRO A 317 6.03 -14.98 8.44
CA PRO A 317 7.09 -14.00 8.59
C PRO A 317 8.14 -14.12 7.49
N SER A 318 8.77 -13.01 7.17
CA SER A 318 9.93 -12.91 6.28
C SER A 318 10.83 -11.79 6.77
N ARG A 319 12.15 -11.97 6.58
CA ARG A 319 13.15 -11.03 7.10
C ARG A 319 14.26 -10.84 6.09
N ILE A 320 14.59 -9.59 5.82
CA ILE A 320 15.73 -9.21 5.00
C ILE A 320 16.70 -8.35 5.81
N ARG A 321 17.99 -8.44 5.46
CA ARG A 321 19.06 -7.63 6.02
C ARG A 321 19.71 -6.81 4.92
N PHE A 322 19.97 -5.55 5.23
CA PHE A 322 20.76 -4.63 4.41
C PHE A 322 22.13 -4.45 5.04
N THR A 323 23.20 -4.61 4.26
CA THR A 323 24.60 -4.36 4.68
C THR A 323 25.22 -3.30 3.78
N LYS A 324 25.57 -2.14 4.35
CA LYS A 324 26.02 -0.95 3.61
C LYS A 324 27.33 -1.24 2.86
N GLN A 325 27.51 -0.64 1.69
CA GLN A 325 28.70 -0.80 0.82
C GLN A 325 29.59 0.44 0.77
#